data_AF-A0A9Q0L7P8-F1
#
_entry.id   AF-A0A9Q0L7P8-F1
#
_cell.length_a   1.000
_cell.length_b   1.000
_cell.length_c   1.000
_cell.angle_alpha   90.00
_cell.angle_beta   90.00
_cell.angle_gamma   90.00
#
_symmetry.space_group_name_H-M   'P 1'
#
loop_
_entity.id
_entity.type
_entity.pdbx_description
1 polymer ?
#
loop_
_entity_poly.entity_id
_entity_poly.type
_entity_poly.pdbx_seq_one_letter_code
_entity_poly.pdbx_strand_id
1 'polypeptide(L)'
;MKIFLIIIFLVDITNHFFIILLSFSNLEEDLIKLFRRKEFCDISFKTKNGEIIEAHKLILKYRLNQNKNEIEKLQEIISNKSIKESNQIFEMIYSNRIINPKLYSEIKEIINSNEKIEETMKRIYLNENENEKDFIIERKEKQYKFPKLILIMRSELYRGMFLSVTKDKSNKVTDYSELSNKSFQIFEYWIYSNQIKNEIQITHATIDEIN
;
A
#
# COMPACT_ATOMS: atom_id res chain seq x y z
N MET A 1 6.49 8.62 24.94
CA MET A 1 5.25 7.84 25.09
C MET A 1 4.10 8.79 25.40
N LYS A 2 3.26 9.13 24.42
CA LYS A 2 1.96 9.79 24.66
C LYS A 2 0.96 9.31 23.60
N ILE A 3 -0.10 8.67 24.09
CA ILE A 3 -1.30 8.23 23.37
C ILE A 3 -2.42 9.25 23.67
N PHE A 4 -3.14 9.62 22.60
CA PHE A 4 -4.53 10.09 22.44
C PHE A 4 -5.27 10.84 23.56
N LEU A 5 -5.93 11.96 23.17
CA LEU A 5 -7.39 12.19 23.24
C LEU A 5 -7.74 13.59 22.70
N ILE A 6 -8.65 13.76 21.73
CA ILE A 6 -9.57 14.92 21.65
C ILE A 6 -10.93 14.44 21.08
N ILE A 7 -11.99 14.90 21.76
CA ILE A 7 -13.40 14.49 21.73
C ILE A 7 -14.23 15.24 20.66
N ILE A 8 -15.30 14.56 20.22
CA ILE A 8 -16.36 14.95 19.28
C ILE A 8 -17.37 15.92 19.95
N PHE A 9 -17.84 16.97 19.24
CA PHE A 9 -19.28 17.25 18.92
C PHE A 9 -19.53 18.69 18.43
N LEU A 10 -20.28 18.81 17.32
CA LEU A 10 -21.40 19.74 17.05
C LEU A 10 -21.97 19.38 15.65
N VAL A 11 -22.92 18.44 15.59
CA VAL A 11 -24.38 18.62 15.35
C VAL A 11 -24.76 18.88 13.88
N ASP A 12 -25.37 17.84 13.29
CA ASP A 12 -26.45 17.81 12.28
C ASP A 12 -26.26 17.85 10.75
N ILE A 13 -25.06 17.87 10.17
CA ILE A 13 -24.90 17.63 8.70
C ILE A 13 -23.76 16.63 8.37
N THR A 14 -23.11 16.04 9.38
CA THR A 14 -21.80 15.36 9.27
C THR A 14 -21.82 13.83 9.41
N ASN A 15 -23.00 13.19 9.49
CA ASN A 15 -23.14 11.76 9.79
C ASN A 15 -22.70 10.78 8.68
N HIS A 16 -22.27 11.25 7.51
CA HIS A 16 -21.58 10.40 6.52
C HIS A 16 -20.08 10.66 6.40
N PHE A 17 -19.56 11.71 7.05
CA PHE A 17 -18.13 11.96 7.12
C PHE A 17 -17.47 11.41 8.40
N PHE A 18 -18.29 11.04 9.40
CA PHE A 18 -17.81 10.75 10.75
C PHE A 18 -17.23 9.35 10.99
N ILE A 19 -17.24 8.46 9.99
CA ILE A 19 -16.54 7.15 10.05
C ILE A 19 -15.10 7.24 9.51
N ILE A 20 -14.66 8.39 8.99
CA ILE A 20 -13.35 8.52 8.31
C ILE A 20 -12.19 8.84 9.27
N LEU A 21 -12.44 9.13 10.55
CA LEU A 21 -11.43 9.71 11.45
C LEU A 21 -10.82 8.78 12.51
N LEU A 22 -11.01 7.46 12.40
CA LEU A 22 -10.47 6.47 13.35
C LEU A 22 -9.65 5.36 12.67
N SER A 23 -8.71 5.74 11.79
CA SER A 23 -7.41 5.07 11.65
C SER A 23 -6.60 5.74 10.53
N PHE A 24 -6.04 6.92 10.79
CA PHE A 24 -4.87 7.35 10.02
C PHE A 24 -3.68 6.54 10.52
N SER A 25 -3.66 5.24 10.23
CA SER A 25 -2.48 4.42 10.43
C SER A 25 -1.36 4.95 9.53
N ASN A 26 -0.15 4.92 10.08
CA ASN A 26 1.04 5.21 9.30
C ASN A 26 1.12 4.20 8.15
N LEU A 27 1.45 4.65 6.92
CA LEU A 27 1.62 3.80 5.73
C LEU A 27 2.50 2.58 6.01
N GLU A 28 3.52 2.77 6.85
CA GLU A 28 4.40 1.72 7.33
C GLU A 28 3.65 0.60 8.08
N GLU A 29 2.76 0.97 8.99
CA GLU A 29 2.00 0.01 9.78
C GLU A 29 1.02 -0.76 8.89
N ASP A 30 0.45 -0.10 7.89
CA ASP A 30 -0.48 -0.75 6.95
C ASP A 30 0.23 -1.73 6.03
N LEU A 31 1.44 -1.40 5.55
CA LEU A 31 2.28 -2.34 4.79
C LEU A 31 2.62 -3.58 5.62
N ILE A 32 3.02 -3.39 6.88
CA ILE A 32 3.30 -4.52 7.78
C ILE A 32 2.05 -5.35 8.03
N LYS A 33 0.88 -4.72 8.27
CA LYS A 33 -0.39 -5.41 8.45
C LYS A 33 -0.75 -6.23 7.20
N LEU A 34 -0.60 -5.63 6.03
CA LEU A 34 -0.84 -6.28 4.75
C LEU A 34 0.04 -7.54 4.59
N PHE A 35 1.35 -7.44 4.86
CA PHE A 35 2.26 -8.58 4.85
C PHE A 35 1.84 -9.67 5.85
N ARG A 36 1.57 -9.29 7.11
CA ARG A 36 1.20 -10.24 8.18
C ARG A 36 -0.14 -10.94 7.93
N ARG A 37 -1.10 -10.26 7.30
CA ARG A 37 -2.41 -10.81 6.95
C ARG A 37 -2.35 -11.78 5.75
N LYS A 38 -1.28 -11.75 4.96
CA LYS A 38 -1.09 -12.58 3.74
C LYS A 38 -2.21 -12.40 2.71
N GLU A 39 -2.71 -11.19 2.58
CA GLU A 39 -3.85 -10.87 1.72
C GLU A 39 -3.37 -10.44 0.34
N PHE A 40 -3.85 -11.09 -0.72
CA PHE A 40 -3.50 -10.77 -2.11
C PHE A 40 -2.00 -10.91 -2.43
N CYS A 41 -1.30 -11.80 -1.73
CA CYS A 41 0.05 -12.19 -2.10
C CYS A 41 0.08 -12.88 -3.47
N ASP A 42 1.06 -12.53 -4.30
CA ASP A 42 1.19 -12.94 -5.71
C ASP A 42 2.60 -13.45 -6.06
N ILE A 43 3.45 -13.59 -5.04
CA ILE A 43 4.76 -14.24 -5.11
C ILE A 43 5.03 -15.03 -3.82
N SER A 44 5.76 -16.14 -3.96
CA SER A 44 6.11 -17.03 -2.86
C SER A 44 7.61 -17.30 -2.84
N PHE A 45 8.19 -17.35 -1.65
CA PHE A 45 9.59 -17.65 -1.40
C PHE A 45 9.72 -18.91 -0.56
N LYS A 46 10.64 -19.80 -0.95
CA LYS A 46 10.91 -21.04 -0.21
C LYS A 46 12.08 -20.85 0.76
N THR A 47 11.88 -21.22 2.03
CA THR A 47 12.90 -21.15 3.09
C THR A 47 13.83 -22.38 3.07
N LYS A 48 14.86 -22.37 3.91
CA LYS A 48 15.79 -23.51 4.11
C LYS A 48 15.08 -24.83 4.42
N ASN A 49 14.02 -24.77 5.21
CA ASN A 49 13.27 -25.95 5.65
C ASN A 49 12.13 -26.31 4.69
N GLY A 50 12.01 -25.60 3.56
CA GLY A 50 10.96 -25.79 2.58
C GLY A 50 9.63 -25.12 2.91
N GLU A 51 9.57 -24.31 3.96
CA GLU A 51 8.40 -23.50 4.31
C GLU A 51 8.21 -22.36 3.29
N ILE A 52 6.97 -21.91 3.11
CA ILE A 52 6.63 -20.88 2.11
C ILE A 52 6.33 -19.55 2.80
N ILE A 53 6.90 -18.48 2.26
CA ILE A 53 6.58 -17.10 2.62
C ILE A 53 5.96 -16.42 1.42
N GLU A 54 4.76 -15.91 1.61
CA GLU A 54 4.00 -15.20 0.59
C GLU A 54 4.23 -13.69 0.74
N ALA A 55 4.36 -13.00 -0.39
CA ALA A 55 4.60 -11.57 -0.44
C ALA A 55 3.94 -10.95 -1.69
N HIS A 56 4.11 -9.63 -1.85
CA HIS A 56 3.51 -8.84 -2.92
C HIS A 56 4.57 -8.33 -3.90
N LYS A 57 4.50 -8.74 -5.17
CA LYS A 57 5.40 -8.32 -6.25
C LYS A 57 5.43 -6.81 -6.39
N LEU A 58 4.27 -6.15 -6.30
CA LEU A 58 4.20 -4.69 -6.39
C LEU A 58 5.06 -4.05 -5.29
N ILE A 59 4.92 -4.46 -4.04
CA ILE A 59 5.72 -3.90 -2.94
C ILE A 59 7.20 -4.21 -3.14
N LEU A 60 7.56 -5.45 -3.47
CA LEU A 60 8.96 -5.81 -3.70
C LEU A 60 9.57 -5.05 -4.87
N LYS A 61 8.83 -4.83 -5.96
CA LYS A 61 9.28 -4.07 -7.13
C LYS A 61 9.73 -2.67 -6.72
N TYR A 62 8.99 -1.98 -5.85
CA TYR A 62 9.34 -0.62 -5.44
C TYR A 62 10.32 -0.59 -4.25
N ARG A 63 10.30 -1.58 -3.36
CA ARG A 63 11.14 -1.58 -2.14
C ARG A 63 12.53 -2.18 -2.36
N LEU A 64 12.68 -3.06 -3.35
CA LEU A 64 13.98 -3.55 -3.78
C LEU A 64 14.64 -2.56 -4.74
N ASN A 65 15.96 -2.66 -4.85
CA ASN A 65 16.72 -1.89 -5.82
C ASN A 65 16.24 -2.22 -7.24
N GLN A 66 16.26 -1.22 -8.13
CA GLN A 66 15.74 -1.37 -9.50
C GLN A 66 16.71 -2.11 -10.44
N ASN A 67 17.71 -2.79 -9.88
CA ASN A 67 18.63 -3.61 -10.64
C ASN A 67 17.93 -4.88 -11.12
N LYS A 68 18.42 -5.46 -12.22
CA LYS A 68 17.94 -6.77 -12.65
C LYS A 68 18.25 -7.80 -11.55
N ASN A 69 17.31 -8.70 -11.31
CA ASN A 69 17.46 -9.92 -10.49
C ASN A 69 17.39 -9.75 -8.96
N GLU A 70 16.93 -8.61 -8.43
CA GLU A 70 16.83 -8.45 -6.97
C GLU A 70 15.85 -9.43 -6.29
N ILE A 71 14.78 -9.83 -6.99
CA ILE A 71 13.86 -10.88 -6.49
C ILE A 71 14.57 -12.24 -6.42
N GLU A 72 15.43 -12.56 -7.39
CA GLU A 72 16.17 -13.82 -7.43
C GLU A 72 17.23 -13.87 -6.33
N LYS A 73 17.96 -12.76 -6.11
CA LYS A 73 18.88 -12.62 -4.98
C LYS A 73 18.16 -12.72 -3.64
N LEU A 74 16.99 -12.09 -3.51
CA LEU A 74 16.17 -12.24 -2.31
C LEU A 74 15.79 -13.71 -2.10
N GLN A 75 15.39 -14.44 -3.15
CA GLN A 75 15.11 -15.87 -3.07
C GLN A 75 16.33 -16.69 -2.64
N GLU A 76 17.53 -16.39 -3.13
CA GLU A 76 18.77 -17.03 -2.69
C GLU A 76 19.01 -16.81 -1.19
N ILE A 77 18.87 -15.57 -0.71
CA ILE A 77 19.01 -15.24 0.72
C ILE A 77 17.99 -16.01 1.55
N ILE A 78 16.70 -15.96 1.18
CA ILE A 78 15.60 -16.61 1.90
C ILE A 78 15.76 -18.13 1.92
N SER A 79 16.26 -18.73 0.83
CA SER A 79 16.49 -20.19 0.76
C SER A 79 17.50 -20.71 1.79
N ASN A 80 18.33 -19.82 2.36
CA ASN A 80 19.32 -20.14 3.37
C ASN A 80 18.90 -19.77 4.80
N LYS A 81 17.65 -19.32 4.98
CA LYS A 81 17.13 -18.79 6.24
C LYS A 81 15.99 -19.63 6.79
N SER A 82 15.84 -19.61 8.12
CA SER A 82 14.64 -20.14 8.78
C SER A 82 13.41 -19.29 8.45
N ILE A 83 12.20 -19.82 8.65
CA ILE A 83 10.96 -19.06 8.52
C ILE A 83 10.95 -17.79 9.39
N LYS A 84 11.51 -17.85 10.59
CA LYS A 84 11.57 -16.72 11.53
C LYS A 84 12.46 -15.61 10.99
N GLU A 85 13.67 -15.93 10.57
CA GLU A 85 14.61 -14.95 10.00
C GLU A 85 14.07 -14.36 8.70
N SER A 86 13.47 -15.19 7.87
CA SER A 86 12.88 -14.77 6.61
C SER A 86 11.70 -13.82 6.82
N ASN A 87 10.81 -14.10 7.80
CA ASN A 87 9.77 -13.14 8.20
C ASN A 87 10.35 -11.81 8.68
N GLN A 88 11.43 -11.83 9.46
CA GLN A 88 12.13 -10.59 9.86
C GLN A 88 12.66 -9.83 8.64
N ILE A 89 13.22 -10.51 7.64
CA ILE A 89 13.67 -9.87 6.39
C ILE A 89 12.50 -9.16 5.70
N PHE A 90 11.37 -9.84 5.50
CA PHE A 90 10.20 -9.21 4.86
C PHE A 90 9.64 -8.07 5.71
N GLU A 91 9.58 -8.18 7.04
CA GLU A 91 9.16 -7.06 7.88
C GLU A 91 10.08 -5.84 7.71
N MET A 92 11.40 -6.03 7.57
CA MET A 92 12.33 -4.93 7.29
C MET A 92 12.08 -4.32 5.89
N ILE A 93 11.80 -5.14 4.86
CA ILE A 93 11.48 -4.65 3.51
C ILE A 93 10.21 -3.78 3.52
N TYR A 94 9.16 -4.22 4.22
CA TYR A 94 7.86 -3.53 4.26
C TYR A 94 7.85 -2.29 5.18
N SER A 95 8.73 -2.26 6.19
CA SER A 95 8.74 -1.19 7.20
C SER A 95 9.89 -0.19 7.06
N ASN A 96 10.98 -0.58 6.40
CA ASN A 96 12.27 0.11 6.49
C ASN A 96 12.90 0.15 7.89
N ARG A 97 12.36 -0.57 8.89
CA ARG A 97 12.95 -0.66 10.23
C ARG A 97 14.03 -1.73 10.24
N ILE A 98 15.17 -1.44 10.86
CA ILE A 98 16.19 -2.45 11.14
C ILE A 98 15.75 -3.24 12.37
N ILE A 99 15.22 -4.45 12.14
CA ILE A 99 14.77 -5.36 13.20
C ILE A 99 15.92 -6.23 13.69
N ASN A 100 16.78 -6.67 12.77
CA ASN A 100 17.93 -7.51 13.04
C ASN A 100 19.13 -7.02 12.22
N PRO A 101 20.14 -6.39 12.84
CA PRO A 101 21.29 -5.82 12.14
C PRO A 101 22.08 -6.84 11.31
N LYS A 102 22.15 -8.09 11.75
CA LYS A 102 22.84 -9.16 11.02
C LYS A 102 22.11 -9.45 9.70
N LEU A 103 20.80 -9.69 9.77
CA LEU A 103 20.00 -9.93 8.57
C LEU A 103 19.94 -8.70 7.66
N TYR A 104 19.87 -7.50 8.24
CA TYR A 104 19.93 -6.26 7.48
C TYR A 104 21.22 -6.15 6.66
N SER A 105 22.37 -6.50 7.25
CA SER A 105 23.64 -6.47 6.54
C SER A 105 23.70 -7.39 5.32
N GLU A 106 22.90 -8.45 5.30
CA GLU A 106 22.79 -9.40 4.18
C GLU A 106 21.87 -8.90 3.06
N ILE A 107 20.87 -8.07 3.39
CA ILE A 107 19.88 -7.56 2.41
C ILE A 107 20.10 -6.09 2.01
N LYS A 108 21.00 -5.36 2.68
CA LYS A 108 21.22 -3.92 2.45
C LYS A 108 21.54 -3.55 1.00
N GLU A 109 22.14 -4.47 0.24
CA GLU A 109 22.53 -4.25 -1.15
C GLU A 109 21.37 -4.46 -2.13
N ILE A 110 20.30 -5.12 -1.69
CA ILE A 110 19.14 -5.44 -2.52
C ILE A 110 17.91 -4.59 -2.17
N ILE A 111 17.86 -3.98 -0.99
CA ILE A 111 16.80 -3.06 -0.57
C ILE A 111 17.18 -1.61 -0.86
N ASN A 112 16.18 -0.77 -1.14
CA ASN A 112 16.38 0.67 -1.21
C ASN A 112 16.25 1.30 0.20
N SER A 113 17.26 1.09 1.04
CA SER A 113 17.21 1.46 2.48
C SER A 113 17.04 2.96 2.75
N ASN A 114 17.45 3.80 1.81
CA ASN A 114 17.37 5.26 1.94
C ASN A 114 16.00 5.81 1.56
N GLU A 115 15.13 4.98 0.98
CA GLU A 115 13.84 5.41 0.49
C GLU A 115 12.76 5.30 1.58
N LYS A 116 12.18 6.46 1.89
CA LYS A 116 11.01 6.56 2.76
C LYS A 116 9.80 5.91 2.10
N ILE A 117 8.88 5.39 2.91
CA ILE A 117 7.69 4.69 2.42
C ILE A 117 6.79 5.63 1.60
N GLU A 118 6.74 6.90 1.97
CA GLU A 118 6.02 7.94 1.24
C GLU A 118 6.52 8.10 -0.20
N GLU A 119 7.84 8.01 -0.42
CA GLU A 119 8.43 8.05 -1.77
C GLU A 119 8.08 6.80 -2.56
N THR A 120 8.07 5.63 -1.91
CA THR A 120 7.61 4.38 -2.53
C THR A 120 6.17 4.52 -2.98
N MET A 121 5.30 5.04 -2.12
CA MET A 121 3.88 5.23 -2.43
C MET A 121 3.66 6.28 -3.52
N LYS A 122 4.44 7.37 -3.53
CA LYS A 122 4.41 8.36 -4.61
C LYS A 122 4.79 7.75 -5.95
N ARG A 123 5.82 6.89 -6.01
CA ARG A 123 6.20 6.18 -7.24
C ARG A 123 5.14 5.19 -7.71
N ILE A 124 4.42 4.53 -6.80
CA ILE A 124 3.29 3.66 -7.16
C ILE A 124 2.13 4.51 -7.73
N TYR A 125 1.83 5.66 -7.12
CA TYR A 125 0.78 6.58 -7.57
C TYR A 125 1.05 7.10 -8.99
N LEU A 126 2.26 7.62 -9.21
CA LEU A 126 2.72 8.20 -10.48
C LEU A 126 3.05 7.14 -11.55
N ASN A 127 2.96 5.86 -11.22
CA ASN A 127 3.24 4.79 -12.17
C ASN A 127 2.24 4.79 -13.33
N GLU A 128 2.77 4.87 -14.55
CA GLU A 128 1.98 4.82 -15.78
C GLU A 128 1.72 3.38 -16.27
N ASN A 129 2.30 2.36 -15.62
CA ASN A 129 2.05 0.97 -16.00
C ASN A 129 0.62 0.55 -15.63
N GLU A 130 -0.26 0.59 -16.63
CA GLU A 130 -1.66 0.20 -16.54
C GLU A 130 -1.87 -1.24 -16.04
N ASN A 131 -0.92 -2.15 -16.29
CA ASN A 131 -1.03 -3.53 -15.82
C ASN A 131 -0.90 -3.66 -14.29
N GLU A 132 -0.35 -2.65 -13.62
CA GLU A 132 -0.24 -2.61 -12.15
C GLU A 132 -1.45 -1.94 -11.49
N LYS A 133 -2.35 -1.36 -12.28
CA LYS A 133 -3.61 -0.77 -11.81
C LYS A 133 -4.78 -1.70 -12.16
N ASP A 134 -4.83 -2.83 -11.45
CA ASP A 134 -5.72 -3.96 -11.71
C ASP A 134 -7.17 -3.79 -11.22
N PHE A 135 -7.58 -2.56 -10.85
CA PHE A 135 -8.94 -2.25 -10.43
C PHE A 135 -9.42 -0.87 -10.90
N ILE A 136 -10.69 -0.80 -11.28
CA ILE A 136 -11.33 0.42 -11.80
C ILE A 136 -12.50 0.82 -10.89
N ILE A 137 -12.53 2.08 -10.46
CA ILE A 137 -13.67 2.70 -9.82
C ILE A 137 -14.33 3.63 -10.84
N GLU A 138 -15.53 3.27 -11.29
CA GLU A 138 -16.36 4.04 -12.21
C GLU A 138 -17.22 5.04 -11.43
N ARG A 139 -17.10 6.34 -11.73
CA ARG A 139 -17.81 7.42 -11.01
C ARG A 139 -18.15 8.58 -11.93
N LYS A 140 -19.43 8.97 -12.00
CA LYS A 140 -19.92 10.18 -12.71
C LYS A 140 -19.20 10.36 -14.07
N GLU A 141 -19.23 9.31 -14.89
CA GLU A 141 -18.60 9.21 -16.23
C GLU A 141 -17.06 9.17 -16.27
N LYS A 142 -16.39 9.19 -15.11
CA LYS A 142 -14.94 9.02 -14.98
C LYS A 142 -14.58 7.62 -14.54
N GLN A 143 -13.35 7.24 -14.86
CA GLN A 143 -12.72 6.00 -14.39
C GLN A 143 -11.46 6.34 -13.62
N TYR A 144 -11.34 5.78 -12.42
CA TYR A 144 -10.15 5.90 -11.58
C TYR A 144 -9.53 4.52 -11.42
N LYS A 145 -8.24 4.40 -11.72
CA LYS A 145 -7.56 3.11 -11.75
C LYS A 145 -6.61 2.99 -10.56
N PHE A 146 -6.67 1.86 -9.88
CA PHE A 146 -5.89 1.58 -8.67
C PHE A 146 -5.31 0.17 -8.72
N PRO A 147 -4.15 -0.07 -8.09
CA PRO A 147 -3.80 -1.41 -7.65
C PRO A 147 -4.73 -1.81 -6.50
N LYS A 148 -5.39 -2.98 -6.60
CA LYS A 148 -6.21 -3.57 -5.52
C LYS A 148 -5.45 -3.61 -4.21
N LEU A 149 -4.16 -3.94 -4.29
CA LEU A 149 -3.27 -4.03 -3.15
C LEU A 149 -3.22 -2.72 -2.33
N ILE A 150 -3.22 -1.57 -3.00
CA ILE A 150 -3.19 -0.28 -2.33
C ILE A 150 -4.56 0.03 -1.71
N LEU A 151 -5.65 -0.32 -2.39
CA LEU A 151 -7.01 -0.14 -1.86
C LEU A 151 -7.26 -0.98 -0.61
N ILE A 152 -6.86 -2.26 -0.57
CA ILE A 152 -7.05 -3.11 0.62
C ILE A 152 -6.20 -2.66 1.79
N MET A 153 -5.02 -2.13 1.51
CA MET A 153 -4.10 -1.62 2.53
C MET A 153 -4.69 -0.40 3.23
N ARG A 154 -5.44 0.43 2.49
CA ARG A 154 -5.87 1.77 2.93
C ARG A 154 -7.36 1.91 3.17
N SER A 155 -8.16 0.89 2.84
CA SER A 155 -9.61 0.94 2.97
C SER A 155 -10.19 -0.42 3.36
N GLU A 156 -10.71 -0.50 4.57
CA GLU A 156 -11.45 -1.69 5.04
C GLU A 156 -12.72 -1.94 4.21
N LEU A 157 -13.29 -0.91 3.57
CA LEU A 157 -14.40 -1.07 2.62
C LEU A 157 -13.96 -1.92 1.41
N TYR A 158 -12.88 -1.51 0.72
CA TYR A 158 -12.39 -2.24 -0.45
C TYR A 158 -11.79 -3.59 -0.07
N ARG A 159 -11.12 -3.69 1.08
CA ARG A 159 -10.66 -4.96 1.65
C ARG A 159 -11.83 -5.92 1.88
N GLY A 160 -12.88 -5.46 2.57
CA GLY A 160 -14.10 -6.23 2.81
C GLY A 160 -14.77 -6.64 1.50
N MET A 161 -14.86 -5.73 0.53
CA MET A 161 -15.42 -6.01 -0.79
C MET A 161 -14.63 -7.11 -1.53
N PHE A 162 -13.31 -6.99 -1.65
CA PHE A 162 -12.53 -7.99 -2.38
C PHE A 162 -12.42 -9.34 -1.67
N LEU A 163 -12.44 -9.36 -0.33
CA LEU A 163 -12.43 -10.61 0.44
C LEU A 163 -13.80 -11.30 0.46
N SER A 164 -14.89 -10.55 0.48
CA SER A 164 -16.25 -11.12 0.56
C SER A 164 -16.75 -11.60 -0.80
N VAL A 165 -16.35 -10.93 -1.88
CA VAL A 165 -16.82 -11.22 -3.23
C VAL A 165 -15.88 -12.23 -3.89
N THR A 166 -15.91 -13.46 -3.40
CA THR A 166 -15.06 -14.57 -3.88
C THR A 166 -15.45 -15.10 -5.28
N LYS A 167 -16.62 -14.73 -5.79
CA LYS A 167 -17.15 -15.22 -7.08
C LYS A 167 -17.18 -14.18 -8.20
N ASP A 168 -17.16 -12.89 -7.87
CA ASP A 168 -17.11 -11.84 -8.88
C ASP A 168 -15.68 -11.63 -9.33
N LYS A 169 -15.42 -11.92 -10.60
CA LYS A 169 -14.12 -11.68 -11.24
C LYS A 169 -14.01 -10.26 -11.78
N SER A 170 -15.03 -9.42 -11.59
CA SER A 170 -15.01 -8.02 -11.98
C SER A 170 -13.80 -7.32 -11.37
N ASN A 171 -13.03 -6.68 -12.24
CA ASN A 171 -11.96 -5.76 -11.86
C ASN A 171 -12.48 -4.32 -11.78
N LYS A 172 -13.79 -4.13 -11.64
CA LYS A 172 -14.40 -2.81 -11.55
C LYS A 172 -15.56 -2.73 -10.57
N VAL A 173 -15.78 -1.53 -10.03
CA VAL A 173 -16.96 -1.18 -9.23
C VAL A 173 -17.48 0.19 -9.62
N THR A 174 -18.80 0.37 -9.56
CA THR A 174 -19.42 1.69 -9.72
C THR A 174 -19.62 2.32 -8.36
N ASP A 175 -19.07 3.52 -8.16
CA ASP A 175 -19.24 4.29 -6.94
C ASP A 175 -20.50 5.17 -7.03
N TYR A 176 -21.50 4.82 -6.21
CA TYR A 176 -22.79 5.51 -6.12
C TYR A 176 -22.83 6.61 -5.06
N SER A 177 -21.72 6.92 -4.37
CA SER A 177 -21.71 8.00 -3.39
C SER A 177 -22.04 9.35 -4.05
N GLU A 178 -22.50 10.34 -3.27
CA GLU A 178 -22.83 11.66 -3.81
C GLU A 178 -21.62 12.60 -3.96
N LEU A 179 -20.42 12.17 -3.53
CA LEU A 179 -19.17 12.95 -3.51
C LEU A 179 -18.91 13.76 -4.80
N SER A 180 -18.26 14.91 -4.72
CA SER A 180 -17.81 15.54 -5.97
C SER A 180 -16.65 14.73 -6.60
N ASN A 181 -16.43 14.84 -7.91
CA ASN A 181 -15.24 14.25 -8.54
C ASN A 181 -13.93 14.78 -7.91
N LYS A 182 -13.95 16.01 -7.40
CA LYS A 182 -12.84 16.62 -6.68
C LYS A 182 -12.62 15.96 -5.32
N SER A 183 -13.70 15.73 -4.56
CA SER A 183 -13.63 15.03 -3.27
C SER A 183 -13.07 13.62 -3.45
N PHE A 184 -13.41 12.96 -4.55
CA PHE A 184 -12.86 11.65 -4.89
C PHE A 184 -11.36 11.72 -5.24
N GLN A 185 -10.90 12.76 -5.94
CA GLN A 185 -9.47 12.98 -6.19
C GLN A 185 -8.68 13.26 -4.89
N ILE A 186 -9.27 13.94 -3.92
CA ILE A 186 -8.67 14.12 -2.59
C ILE A 186 -8.52 12.75 -1.90
N PHE A 187 -9.56 11.91 -1.97
CA PHE A 187 -9.52 10.53 -1.45
C PHE A 187 -8.43 9.69 -2.13
N GLU A 188 -8.37 9.73 -3.45
CA GLU A 188 -7.32 9.07 -4.24
C GLU A 188 -5.93 9.51 -3.79
N TYR A 189 -5.68 10.83 -3.70
CA TYR A 189 -4.39 11.35 -3.23
C TYR A 189 -4.06 10.90 -1.80
N TRP A 190 -5.05 10.91 -0.91
CA TRP A 190 -4.87 10.51 0.49
C TRP A 190 -4.48 9.03 0.63
N ILE A 191 -5.03 8.14 -0.21
CA ILE A 191 -4.68 6.71 -0.21
C ILE A 191 -3.16 6.52 -0.33
N TYR A 192 -2.50 7.27 -1.20
CA TYR A 192 -1.06 7.13 -1.46
C TYR A 192 -0.18 8.00 -0.54
N SER A 193 -0.62 9.20 -0.20
CA SER A 193 0.24 10.19 0.48
C SER A 193 0.08 10.21 2.00
N ASN A 194 -1.01 9.64 2.53
CA ASN A 194 -1.47 9.86 3.91
C ASN A 194 -1.69 11.35 4.26
N GLN A 195 -1.83 12.22 3.24
CA GLN A 195 -2.08 13.65 3.38
C GLN A 195 -3.44 14.02 2.77
N ILE A 196 -4.15 14.91 3.44
CA ILE A 196 -5.34 15.57 2.89
C ILE A 196 -4.89 16.94 2.41
N LYS A 197 -4.84 17.14 1.09
CA LYS A 197 -4.59 18.46 0.48
C LYS A 197 -5.90 19.13 0.09
N ASN A 198 -5.99 20.43 0.30
CA ASN A 198 -7.14 21.22 -0.17
C ASN A 198 -7.14 21.34 -1.70
N GLU A 199 -8.31 21.57 -2.27
CA GLU A 199 -8.61 21.50 -3.72
C GLU A 199 -7.60 22.24 -4.63
N ILE A 200 -7.06 23.37 -4.19
CA ILE A 200 -6.16 24.23 -4.99
C ILE A 200 -4.77 23.60 -5.16
N GLN A 201 -4.31 22.79 -4.19
CA GLN A 201 -2.96 22.25 -4.19
C GLN A 201 -2.82 20.96 -5.01
N ILE A 202 -3.91 20.23 -5.23
CA ILE A 202 -3.88 18.97 -6.00
C ILE A 202 -3.72 19.27 -7.49
N THR A 203 -4.44 20.26 -8.02
CA THR A 203 -4.35 20.68 -9.44
C THR A 203 -2.96 21.20 -9.80
N HIS A 204 -2.30 21.96 -8.91
CA HIS A 204 -0.93 22.44 -9.15
C HIS A 204 0.10 21.31 -9.02
N ALA A 205 -0.03 20.41 -8.04
CA ALA A 205 0.88 19.27 -7.90
C ALA A 205 0.85 18.32 -9.12
N THR A 206 -0.31 18.13 -9.76
CA THR A 206 -0.38 17.36 -11.02
C THR A 206 0.22 18.07 -12.23
N ILE A 207 0.38 19.40 -12.21
CA ILE A 207 0.91 20.18 -13.35
C ILE A 207 2.42 20.42 -13.18
N ASP A 208 2.88 20.71 -11.97
CA ASP A 208 4.29 20.99 -11.67
C ASP A 208 5.15 19.72 -11.55
N GLU A 209 4.55 18.55 -11.29
CA GLU A 209 5.27 17.26 -11.22
C GLU A 209 5.31 16.49 -12.56
N ILE A 210 4.74 17.05 -13.64
CA ILE A 210 4.77 16.51 -15.02
C ILE A 210 5.76 17.26 -15.93
N ASN A 211 6.33 18.38 -15.47
CA ASN A 211 7.40 19.12 -16.16
C ASN A 211 8.77 18.83 -15.55
#